data_AF-A0A7J6TCL8-F1
#
_entry.id   AF-A0A7J6TCL8-F1
#
_cell.length_a   1.000
_cell.length_b   1.000
_cell.length_c   1.000
_cell.angle_alpha   90.00
_cell.angle_beta   90.00
_cell.angle_gamma   90.00
#
_symmetry.space_group_name_H-M   'P 1'
#
loop_
_entity.id
_entity.type
_entity.pdbx_description
1 polymer ?
#
loop_
_entity_poly.entity_id
_entity_poly.type
_entity_poly.pdbx_seq_one_letter_code
_entity_poly.pdbx_strand_id
1 'polypeptide(L)'
;MIAGIDENGQGKVYGYDAIGSFESIPCGAQGSGSSLVQSILDNQLTKAHQQLATHEALTEGQMVELCKDVIASATERDIHTGDTNTICTIDSTGIKMQTFELRKD
;
A
#
# COMPACT_ATOMS: atom_id res chain seq x y z
N MET A 1 -9.95 -1.28 5.71
CA MET A 1 -9.01 -2.31 5.20
C MET A 1 -8.39 -3.05 6.37
N ILE A 2 -8.09 -4.35 6.21
CA ILE A 2 -7.29 -5.14 7.17
C ILE A 2 -6.14 -5.80 6.41
N ALA A 3 -4.94 -5.78 6.97
CA ALA A 3 -3.77 -6.46 6.42
C ALA A 3 -3.04 -7.23 7.52
N GLY A 4 -2.46 -8.38 7.17
CA GLY A 4 -1.76 -9.23 8.13
C GLY A 4 -1.19 -10.48 7.48
N ILE A 5 -0.86 -11.46 8.32
CA ILE A 5 -0.32 -12.77 7.91
C ILE A 5 -1.37 -13.83 8.23
N ASP A 6 -1.60 -14.74 7.29
CA ASP A 6 -2.50 -15.88 7.48
C ASP A 6 -1.86 -17.04 8.25
N GLU A 7 -2.64 -18.10 8.49
CA GLU A 7 -2.18 -19.31 9.17
C GLU A 7 -1.03 -20.06 8.46
N ASN A 8 -0.80 -19.78 7.17
CA ASN A 8 0.27 -20.37 6.37
C ASN A 8 1.52 -19.47 6.28
N GLY A 9 1.54 -18.34 6.98
CA GLY A 9 2.64 -17.38 6.91
C GLY A 9 2.62 -16.47 5.67
N GLN A 10 1.49 -16.41 4.94
CA GLN A 10 1.36 -15.58 3.74
C GLN A 10 0.68 -14.24 4.05
N GLY A 11 1.16 -13.18 3.40
CA GLY A 11 0.57 -11.86 3.49
C GLY A 11 -0.84 -11.83 2.89
N LYS A 12 -1.81 -11.30 3.62
CA LYS A 12 -3.21 -11.17 3.20
C LYS A 12 -3.72 -9.76 3.45
N VAL A 13 -4.49 -9.25 2.49
CA VAL A 13 -5.19 -7.97 2.59
C VAL A 13 -6.68 -8.19 2.29
N TYR A 14 -7.52 -7.58 3.13
CA TYR A 14 -8.97 -7.59 2.99
C TYR A 14 -9.51 -6.15 2.87
N GLY A 15 -10.23 -5.92 1.77
CA GLY A 15 -11.03 -4.71 1.54
C GLY A 15 -12.40 -4.85 2.19
N TYR A 16 -12.94 -3.74 2.70
CA TYR A 16 -14.27 -3.67 3.30
C TYR A 16 -15.00 -2.45 2.78
N ASP A 17 -16.30 -2.58 2.55
CA ASP A 17 -17.20 -1.45 2.34
C ASP A 17 -17.91 -1.02 3.63
N ALA A 18 -18.71 0.05 3.56
CA ALA A 18 -19.40 0.61 4.71
C ALA A 18 -20.55 -0.28 5.24
N ILE A 19 -20.99 -1.28 4.49
CA ILE A 19 -22.11 -2.16 4.84
C ILE A 19 -21.67 -3.57 5.25
N GLY A 20 -20.36 -3.84 5.26
CA GLY A 20 -19.76 -5.09 5.71
C GLY A 20 -19.51 -6.13 4.62
N SER A 21 -19.64 -5.75 3.34
CA SER A 21 -19.10 -6.57 2.25
C SER A 21 -17.58 -6.56 2.33
N PHE A 22 -16.95 -7.71 2.12
CA PHE A 22 -15.50 -7.83 2.17
C PHE A 22 -14.97 -8.80 1.12
N GLU A 23 -13.75 -8.53 0.68
CA GLU A 23 -13.05 -9.37 -0.29
C GLU A 23 -11.55 -9.40 0.00
N SER A 24 -10.91 -10.51 -0.37
CA SER A 24 -9.45 -10.60 -0.36
C SER A 24 -8.91 -9.93 -1.62
N ILE A 25 -8.06 -8.93 -1.44
CA ILE A 25 -7.45 -8.16 -2.53
C ILE A 25 -5.92 -8.28 -2.50
N PRO A 26 -5.22 -8.18 -3.64
CA PRO A 26 -3.75 -8.26 -3.67
C PRO A 26 -3.10 -7.02 -3.03
N CYS A 27 -3.70 -5.84 -3.24
CA CYS A 27 -3.32 -4.58 -2.64
C CYS A 27 -4.52 -3.62 -2.72
N GLY A 28 -4.54 -2.57 -1.89
CA GLY A 28 -5.50 -1.50 -2.07
C GLY A 28 -5.19 -0.26 -1.26
N ALA A 29 -5.92 0.81 -1.52
CA ALA A 29 -5.85 2.08 -0.81
C ALA A 29 -7.23 2.52 -0.30
N GLN A 30 -7.27 3.21 0.84
CA GLN A 30 -8.48 3.82 1.41
C GLN A 30 -8.15 5.23 1.93
N GLY A 31 -9.12 6.15 1.90
CA GLY A 31 -8.95 7.55 2.30
C GLY A 31 -9.07 8.52 1.12
N SER A 32 -8.80 9.80 1.36
CA SER A 32 -8.93 10.90 0.38
C SER A 32 -8.02 10.73 -0.83
N GLY A 33 -6.75 10.40 -0.62
CA GLY A 33 -5.76 10.16 -1.69
C GLY A 33 -5.85 8.78 -2.37
N SER A 34 -6.85 7.96 -2.04
CA SER A 34 -6.92 6.56 -2.49
C SER A 34 -6.87 6.38 -4.01
N SER A 35 -7.53 7.24 -4.79
CA SER A 35 -7.56 7.15 -6.26
C SER A 35 -6.19 7.37 -6.90
N LEU A 36 -5.38 8.27 -6.33
CA LEU A 36 -4.02 8.56 -6.75
C LEU A 36 -3.09 7.37 -6.47
N VAL A 37 -3.22 6.82 -5.25
CA VAL A 37 -2.41 5.69 -4.78
C VAL A 37 -2.76 4.42 -5.55
N GLN A 38 -4.05 4.08 -5.67
CA GLN A 38 -4.52 2.83 -6.27
C GLN A 38 -4.02 2.66 -7.71
N SER A 39 -4.05 3.73 -8.50
CA SER A 39 -3.59 3.70 -9.90
C SER A 39 -2.11 3.31 -10.03
N ILE A 40 -1.27 3.76 -9.08
CA ILE A 40 0.15 3.41 -9.08
C ILE A 40 0.34 1.97 -8.60
N LEU A 41 -0.41 1.54 -7.57
CA LEU A 41 -0.36 0.16 -7.09
C LEU A 41 -0.80 -0.84 -8.17
N ASP A 42 -1.86 -0.54 -8.92
CA ASP A 42 -2.32 -1.40 -10.01
C ASP A 42 -1.25 -1.53 -11.11
N ASN A 43 -0.55 -0.43 -11.41
CA ASN A 43 0.54 -0.47 -12.39
C ASN A 43 1.78 -1.20 -11.86
N GLN A 44 2.16 -0.99 -10.60
CA GLN A 44 3.44 -1.47 -10.06
C GLN A 44 3.36 -2.88 -9.46
N LEU A 45 2.23 -3.25 -8.85
CA LEU A 45 2.05 -4.52 -8.16
C LEU A 45 1.26 -5.52 -9.01
N THR A 46 0.06 -5.15 -9.47
CA THR A 46 -0.76 -6.05 -10.28
C THR A 46 -0.35 -6.07 -11.76
N LYS A 47 0.57 -5.17 -12.14
CA LYS A 47 1.07 -4.99 -13.52
C LYS A 47 -0.07 -4.81 -14.53
N ALA A 48 -1.17 -4.19 -14.10
CA ALA A 48 -2.32 -3.95 -14.92
C ALA A 48 -1.93 -3.16 -16.18
N HIS A 49 -2.43 -3.61 -17.34
CA HIS A 49 -2.18 -3.02 -18.65
C HIS A 49 -0.71 -3.06 -19.14
N GLN A 50 0.12 -3.98 -18.63
CA GLN A 50 1.50 -4.18 -19.10
C GLN A 50 1.65 -5.51 -19.87
N GLN A 51 1.81 -5.44 -21.21
CA GLN A 51 1.87 -6.63 -22.07
C GLN A 51 3.12 -7.52 -21.87
N LEU A 52 4.23 -6.94 -21.43
CA LEU A 52 5.53 -7.61 -21.28
C LEU A 52 6.01 -7.64 -19.82
N ALA A 53 5.09 -7.49 -18.87
CA ALA A 53 5.46 -7.45 -17.46
C ALA A 53 5.90 -8.81 -16.93
N THR A 54 7.04 -8.82 -16.24
CA THR A 54 7.44 -9.91 -15.36
C THR A 54 6.75 -9.73 -14.01
N HIS A 55 6.17 -10.82 -13.50
CA HIS A 55 5.56 -10.87 -12.18
C HIS A 55 6.61 -11.31 -11.16
N GLU A 56 7.69 -10.52 -11.05
CA GLU A 56 8.69 -10.72 -10.02
C GLU A 56 8.19 -10.13 -8.71
N ALA A 57 8.32 -10.91 -7.62
CA ALA A 57 7.99 -10.45 -6.30
C ALA A 57 8.96 -9.33 -5.88
N LEU A 58 8.41 -8.21 -5.41
CA LEU A 58 9.21 -7.13 -4.86
C LEU A 58 9.80 -7.55 -3.51
N THR A 59 11.05 -7.14 -3.28
CA THR A 59 11.69 -7.28 -1.97
C THR A 59 11.05 -6.33 -0.95
N GLU A 60 11.20 -6.62 0.36
CA GLU A 60 10.71 -5.73 1.42
C GLU A 60 11.21 -4.28 1.24
N GLY A 61 12.50 -4.11 0.92
CA GLY A 61 13.08 -2.79 0.70
C GLY A 61 12.43 -2.04 -0.47
N GLN A 62 12.18 -2.73 -1.60
CA GLN A 62 11.49 -2.14 -2.75
C GLN A 62 10.04 -1.78 -2.43
N MET A 63 9.35 -2.59 -1.62
CA MET A 63 7.98 -2.28 -1.17
C MET A 63 7.95 -1.05 -0.27
N VAL A 64 8.89 -0.93 0.66
CA VAL A 64 8.99 0.24 1.54
C VAL A 64 9.26 1.52 0.74
N GLU A 65 10.17 1.48 -0.23
CA GLU A 65 10.43 2.64 -1.11
C GLU A 65 9.20 2.98 -1.96
N LEU A 66 8.53 1.99 -2.55
CA LEU A 66 7.29 2.21 -3.29
C LEU A 66 6.21 2.89 -2.42
N CYS A 67 6.03 2.45 -1.18
CA CYS A 67 5.09 3.08 -0.25
C CYS A 67 5.45 4.54 0.07
N LYS A 68 6.74 4.87 0.21
CA LYS A 68 7.19 6.25 0.42
C LYS A 68 6.87 7.11 -0.81
N ASP A 69 7.26 6.66 -1.99
CA ASP A 69 7.09 7.41 -3.24
C ASP A 69 5.62 7.68 -3.56
N VAL A 70 4.77 6.65 -3.39
CA VAL A 70 3.35 6.75 -3.70
C VAL A 70 2.62 7.72 -2.76
N ILE A 71 2.92 7.68 -1.46
CA ILE A 71 2.31 8.60 -0.48
C ILE A 71 2.87 10.02 -0.64
N ALA A 72 4.17 10.17 -0.90
CA ALA A 72 4.76 11.47 -1.21
C ALA A 72 4.12 12.10 -2.46
N SER A 73 3.87 11.30 -3.50
CA SER A 73 3.16 11.74 -4.71
C SER A 73 1.71 12.13 -4.43
N ALA A 74 1.00 11.39 -3.56
CA ALA A 74 -0.37 11.74 -3.17
C ALA A 74 -0.43 13.06 -2.39
N THR A 75 0.56 13.32 -1.51
CA THR A 75 0.69 14.55 -0.71
C THR A 75 0.74 15.82 -1.59
N GLU A 76 1.37 15.74 -2.77
CA GLU A 76 1.46 16.87 -3.71
C GLU A 76 0.12 17.26 -4.36
N ARG A 77 -0.92 16.43 -4.25
CA ARG A 77 -2.19 16.57 -4.99
C ARG A 77 -3.43 16.53 -4.10
N ASP A 78 -3.35 15.86 -2.95
CA ASP A 78 -4.44 15.72 -1.99
C ASP A 78 -4.15 16.51 -0.71
N ILE A 79 -4.87 17.62 -0.51
CA ILE A 79 -4.72 18.54 0.62
C ILE A 79 -5.01 17.92 1.99
N HIS A 80 -5.57 16.70 2.02
CA HIS A 80 -5.89 15.97 3.24
C HIS A 80 -4.84 14.91 3.60
N THR A 81 -3.84 14.68 2.74
CA THR A 81 -2.74 13.74 2.97
C THR A 81 -1.47 14.52 3.26
N GLY A 82 -0.84 14.34 4.43
CA GLY A 82 0.36 15.10 4.80
C GLY A 82 0.95 14.73 6.16
N ASP A 83 1.79 15.63 6.69
CA ASP A 83 2.54 15.53 7.95
C ASP A 83 3.58 14.39 8.02
N THR A 84 3.10 13.16 8.15
CA THR A 84 3.95 11.97 8.29
C THR A 84 3.34 10.75 7.63
N ASN A 85 4.18 9.92 7.04
CA ASN A 85 3.81 8.60 6.55
C ASN A 85 4.35 7.54 7.51
N THR A 86 3.49 6.68 8.05
CA THR A 86 3.91 5.55 8.88
C THR A 86 3.72 4.24 8.11
N ILE A 87 4.82 3.53 7.90
CA ILE A 87 4.87 2.24 7.24
C ILE A 87 5.01 1.15 8.29
N CYS A 88 4.09 0.19 8.28
CA CYS A 88 4.09 -0.98 9.16
C CYS A 88 4.42 -2.24 8.33
N THR A 89 5.60 -2.83 8.56
CA THR A 89 5.97 -4.13 8.01
C THR A 89 5.58 -5.22 9.00
N ILE A 90 4.87 -6.25 8.53
CA ILE A 90 4.43 -7.38 9.35
C ILE A 90 5.10 -8.64 8.78
N ASP A 91 5.88 -9.33 9.61
CA ASP A 91 6.53 -10.60 9.29
C ASP A 91 6.37 -11.62 10.45
N SER A 92 6.98 -12.79 10.32
CA SER A 92 6.94 -13.84 11.34
C SER A 92 7.68 -13.48 12.64
N THR A 93 8.53 -12.45 12.62
CA THR A 93 9.28 -11.95 13.79
C THR A 93 8.53 -10.86 14.54
N GLY A 94 7.57 -10.19 13.88
CA GLY A 94 6.66 -9.24 14.52
C GLY A 94 6.28 -8.08 13.60
N ILE A 95 6.03 -6.92 14.21
CA ILE A 95 5.62 -5.70 13.53
C ILE A 95 6.74 -4.67 13.67
N LYS A 96 7.23 -4.17 12.54
CA LYS A 96 8.20 -3.07 12.46
C LYS A 96 7.51 -1.82 11.92
N MET A 97 7.52 -0.75 12.71
CA MET A 97 6.96 0.55 12.31
C MET A 97 8.09 1.53 11.98
N GLN A 98 7.92 2.26 10.88
CA GLN A 98 8.83 3.32 10.45
C GLN A 98 8.01 4.53 10.06
N THR A 99 8.37 5.70 10.60
CA THR A 99 7.69 6.96 10.28
C THR A 99 8.63 7.85 9.49
N PHE A 100 8.11 8.43 8.41
CA PHE A 100 8.81 9.33 7.52
C PHE A 100 8.09 10.67 7.50
N GLU A 101 8.84 11.76 7.52
CA GLU A 101 8.25 13.08 7.34
C GLU A 101 7.81 13.25 5.89
N LEU A 102 6.60 13.78 5.72
CA LEU A 102 6.11 14.23 4.43
C LEU A 102 6.39 15.73 4.28
N ARG A 103 6.03 16.28 3.13
CA ARG A 103 6.09 17.71 2.90
C ARG A 103 5.24 18.44 3.97
N LYS A 104 5.77 19.56 4.44
CA LYS A 104 5.15 20.45 5.42
C LYS A 104 4.89 21.78 4.71
N ASP A 105 3.75 21.86 4.06
CA ASP A 105 3.24 23.04 3.36
C ASP A 105 2.45 23.99 4.28
#